data_AF-F7V2L8-F1
#
_entry.id   AF-F7V2L8-F1
#
_cell.length_a   1.000
_cell.length_b   1.000
_cell.length_c   1.000
_cell.angle_alpha   90.00
_cell.angle_beta   90.00
_cell.angle_gamma   90.00
#
_symmetry.space_group_name_H-M   'P 1'
#
loop_
_entity.id
_entity.type
_entity.pdbx_description
1 polymer ?
#
loop_
_entity_poly.entity_id
_entity_poly.type
_entity_poly.pdbx_seq_one_letter_code
_entity_poly.pdbx_strand_id
1 'polypeptide(L)' 'MNQFVISEKATIRLSNIIAVVTDENDRHIAFLDNGMWIEISWNMYRKIMAVIWNS' A
#
# COMPACT_ATOMS: atom_id res chain seq x y z
N MET A 1 9.80 -10.58 5.93
CA MET A 1 9.01 -9.50 6.57
C MET A 1 9.06 -8.29 5.65
N ASN A 2 7.94 -7.95 4.98
CA ASN A 2 7.89 -6.88 3.97
C ASN A 2 7.27 -5.60 4.57
N GLN A 3 8.10 -4.58 4.77
CA GLN A 3 7.71 -3.25 5.27
C GLN A 3 8.20 -2.18 4.29
N PHE A 4 7.38 -1.17 4.05
CA PHE A 4 7.66 -0.10 3.11
C PHE A 4 7.58 1.27 3.77
N VAL A 5 8.52 2.15 3.43
CA VAL A 5 8.50 3.57 3.84
C VAL A 5 7.70 4.35 2.79
N ILE A 6 6.59 4.94 3.21
CA ILE A 6 5.68 5.69 2.32
C ILE A 6 5.86 7.20 2.44
N SER A 7 6.37 7.69 3.57
CA SER A 7 6.84 9.06 3.79
C SER A 7 7.89 9.08 4.88
N GLU A 8 8.56 10.21 5.11
CA GLU A 8 9.54 10.38 6.20
C GLU A 8 8.98 10.05 7.59
N LYS A 9 7.65 10.10 7.76
CA LYS A 9 6.97 9.88 9.03
C LYS A 9 6.07 8.64 9.06
N ALA A 10 5.98 7.89 7.96
CA ALA A 10 5.04 6.79 7.86
C ALA A 10 5.65 5.56 7.17
N THR A 11 5.39 4.41 7.78
CA THR A 11 5.72 3.10 7.23
C THR A 11 4.49 2.22 7.24
N ILE A 12 4.37 1.34 6.26
CA ILE A 12 3.29 0.35 6.20
C ILE A 12 3.90 -1.04 6.17
N ARG A 13 3.30 -1.96 6.93
CA ARG A 13 3.63 -3.39 6.86
C ARG A 13 2.62 -4.06 5.96
N LEU A 14 3.10 -4.93 5.07
CA LEU A 14 2.23 -5.65 4.13
C LEU A 14 1.14 -6.45 4.86
N SER A 15 1.46 -7.02 6.03
CA SER A 15 0.53 -7.77 6.88
C SER A 15 -0.70 -6.98 7.34
N ASN A 16 -0.61 -5.66 7.34
CA ASN A 16 -1.70 -4.80 7.79
C ASN A 16 -2.58 -4.34 6.62
N ILE A 17 -2.18 -4.60 5.37
CA ILE A 17 -2.92 -4.18 4.18
C ILE A 17 -3.99 -5.23 3.88
N ILE A 18 -5.26 -4.80 3.88
CA ILE A 18 -6.39 -5.66 3.50
C ILE A 18 -6.70 -5.53 2.01
N ALA A 19 -6.58 -4.32 1.47
CA ALA A 19 -6.87 -4.06 0.07
C ALA A 19 -6.00 -2.92 -0.48
N VAL A 20 -5.73 -2.97 -1.77
CA VAL A 20 -5.11 -1.87 -2.51
C VAL A 20 -5.94 -1.64 -3.76
N VAL A 21 -6.39 -0.41 -3.96
CA VAL A 21 -7.25 -0.03 -5.09
C VAL A 21 -6.66 1.14 -5.85
N THR A 22 -7.11 1.30 -7.10
CA THR A 22 -6.91 2.54 -7.87
C THR A 22 -8.28 3.14 -8.11
N ASP A 23 -8.47 4.41 -7.78
CA ASP A 23 -9.75 5.10 -7.98
C ASP A 23 -9.87 5.68 -9.39
N GLU A 24 -11.00 6.34 -9.68
CA GLU A 24 -11.29 6.96 -10.97
C GLU A 24 -10.38 8.14 -11.34
N ASN A 25 -9.56 8.63 -10.39
CA ASN A 25 -8.62 9.73 -10.57
C ASN A 25 -7.16 9.23 -10.62
N ASP A 26 -6.94 7.94 -10.88
CA ASP A 26 -5.62 7.29 -10.87
C ASP A 26 -4.87 7.40 -9.52
N ARG A 27 -5.58 7.59 -8.41
CA ARG A 27 -4.97 7.56 -7.07
C ARG A 27 -4.91 6.14 -6.56
N HIS A 28 -3.76 5.75 -6.02
CA HIS A 28 -3.56 4.43 -5.42
C HIS A 28 -3.73 4.50 -3.91
N ILE A 29 -4.61 3.68 -3.36
CA ILE A 29 -5.00 3.75 -1.95
C ILE A 29 -4.82 2.36 -1.32
N ALA A 30 -4.12 2.29 -0.20
CA ALA A 30 -4.00 1.10 0.63
C ALA A 30 -4.95 1.19 1.83
N PHE A 31 -5.80 0.19 2.02
CA PHE A 31 -6.68 0.03 3.17
C PHE A 31 -6.04 -0.88 4.21
N LEU A 32 -6.05 -0.44 5.46
CA LEU A 32 -5.43 -1.12 6.58
C LEU A 32 -6.46 -1.82 7.47
N ASP A 33 -6.02 -2.83 8.20
CA ASP A 33 -6.80 -3.62 9.15
C ASP A 33 -7.42 -2.85 10.32
N ASN A 34 -6.82 -1.71 10.66
CA ASN A 34 -7.33 -0.78 11.67
C ASN A 34 -8.39 0.22 11.13
N GLY A 35 -8.85 0.04 9.89
CA GLY A 35 -9.83 0.91 9.24
C GLY A 35 -9.26 2.21 8.67
N MET A 36 -7.96 2.45 8.80
CA MET A 36 -7.30 3.58 8.14
C MET A 36 -7.07 3.29 6.66
N TRP A 37 -6.99 4.35 5.86
CA TRP A 37 -6.54 4.29 4.49
C TRP A 37 -5.41 5.29 4.27
N ILE A 38 -4.53 4.99 3.33
CA ILE A 38 -3.44 5.87 2.95
C ILE A 38 -3.23 5.87 1.44
N GLU A 39 -3.13 7.07 0.88
CA GLU A 39 -2.71 7.23 -0.51
C GLU A 39 -1.22 6.88 -0.62
N ILE A 40 -0.87 6.10 -1.64
CA ILE A 40 0.49 5.65 -1.92
C ILE A 40 0.88 6.06 -3.34
N SER A 41 2.16 6.36 -3.54
CA SER A 41 2.65 6.67 -4.89
C SER A 41 2.55 5.45 -5.81
N TRP A 42 2.50 5.69 -7.13
CA TRP A 42 2.55 4.64 -8.15
C TRP A 42 3.72 3.66 -7.95
N ASN A 43 4.90 4.18 -7.63
CA ASN A 43 6.08 3.34 -7.38
C ASN A 43 5.87 2.41 -6.17
N MET A 44 5.21 2.91 -5.13
CA MET A 44 4.89 2.11 -3.95
C MET A 44 3.84 1.04 -4.28
N TYR A 45 2.78 1.42 -4.99
CA TYR A 45 1.76 0.50 -5.48
C TYR A 45 2.39 -0.68 -6.24
N ARG A 46 3.29 -0.41 -7.19
CA ARG A 46 4.00 -1.45 -7.93
C ARG A 46 4.83 -2.37 -7.04
N LYS A 47 5.52 -1.83 -6.03
CA LYS A 47 6.29 -2.64 -5.08
C LYS A 47 5.41 -3.56 -4.27
N ILE A 48 4.28 -3.06 -3.75
CA ILE A 48 3.32 -3.86 -2.99
C ILE A 48 2.72 -4.96 -3.87
N MET A 49 2.25 -4.60 -5.07
CA MET A 49 1.67 -5.56 -6.01
C MET A 49 2.66 -6.63 -6.45
N ALA A 50 3.92 -6.27 -6.71
CA ALA A 50 4.96 -7.24 -7.04
C ALA A 50 5.21 -8.25 -5.92
N VAL A 51 5.08 -7.85 -4.65
CA VAL A 51 5.21 -8.78 -3.54
C VAL A 51 3.99 -9.70 -3.42
N ILE A 52 2.77 -9.14 -3.56
CA ILE A 52 1.53 -9.93 -3.50
C ILE A 52 1.48 -10.99 -4.61
N TRP A 53 1.82 -10.62 -5.85
CA TRP A 53 1.76 -11.54 -7.00
C TRP A 53 2.83 -12.63 -7.00
N ASN A 54 3.95 -12.43 -6.29
CA ASN A 54 5.04 -13.42 -6.19
C ASN A 54 4.95 -14.28 -4.92
N SER A 55 3.82 -14.22 -4.19
CA SER A 55 3.60 -14.97 -2.94
C SER A 55 2.82 -16.27 -3.17
#